data_AF-A0A1L9PUL3-F1
#
_entry.id   AF-A0A1L9PUL3-F1
#
_cell.length_a   1.000
_cell.length_b   1.000
_cell.length_c   1.000
_cell.angle_alpha   90.00
_cell.angle_beta   90.00
_cell.angle_gamma   90.00
#
_symmetry.space_group_name_H-M   'P 1'
#
loop_
_entity.id
_entity.type
_entity.pdbx_description
1 polymer ?
#
loop_
_entity_poly.entity_id
_entity_poly.type
_entity_poly.pdbx_seq_one_letter_code
_entity_poly.pdbx_strand_id
1 'polypeptide(L)'
;MAREVIDSEGDCTIKCGDTEFLVSSKAVSLAAPQLSGDSIQRLASENPRTIQIFLNISHHRSNDNLSEVDSDDMLSLADLIEKYECRSAMMAHAQQWLLKDLEALSVEDLWKMLRFAHSMKIKESAIEICQQLVAHHSGALHSWAFAIDNLGSMPREILRDLDELQRSLKLTTTEAVLSVAALLAECECQHAQIFIGSYIQSLGKLGILPGTVSFHSKTYSDVRDQAAQLPVARYPAHASGCCSTYAWLEQREHLLGKLEDCLNRILEELL
;
A
#
# COMPACT_ATOMS: atom_id res chain seq x y z
N MET A 1 0.06 24.44 -35.55
CA MET A 1 0.88 24.28 -34.33
C MET A 1 2.33 24.15 -34.76
N ALA A 2 3.19 25.08 -34.37
CA ALA A 2 4.61 25.03 -34.71
C ALA A 2 5.25 23.84 -33.98
N ARG A 3 6.02 23.02 -34.70
CA ARG A 3 6.76 21.89 -34.14
C ARG A 3 7.92 22.49 -33.35
N GLU A 4 7.87 22.42 -32.02
CA GLU A 4 8.94 22.93 -31.18
C GLU A 4 10.19 22.05 -31.33
N VAL A 5 11.31 22.67 -31.70
CA VAL A 5 12.60 22.00 -31.77
C VAL A 5 13.26 22.11 -30.40
N ILE A 6 13.62 20.96 -29.83
CA ILE A 6 14.44 20.81 -28.63
C ILE A 6 15.86 20.51 -29.12
N ASP A 7 16.86 21.22 -28.59
CA ASP A 7 18.25 20.97 -28.92
C ASP A 7 18.70 19.61 -28.33
N SER A 8 19.16 18.71 -29.18
CA SER A 8 19.60 17.37 -28.79
C SER A 8 21.02 17.35 -28.20
N GLU A 9 21.82 18.39 -28.41
CA GLU A 9 23.21 18.47 -27.94
C GLU A 9 23.35 19.06 -26.53
N GLY A 10 22.31 19.75 -26.06
CA GLY A 10 22.30 20.42 -24.76
C GLY A 10 22.99 21.79 -24.80
N ASP A 11 22.45 22.74 -24.05
CA ASP A 11 22.88 24.15 -24.01
C ASP A 11 23.26 24.61 -22.59
N CYS A 12 23.14 23.72 -21.60
CA CYS A 12 23.39 24.01 -20.19
C CYS A 12 24.10 22.83 -19.51
N THR A 13 25.05 23.13 -18.63
CA THR A 13 25.71 22.12 -17.78
C THR A 13 25.28 22.28 -16.34
N ILE A 14 24.77 21.20 -15.75
CA ILE A 14 24.43 21.12 -14.32
C ILE A 14 25.51 20.32 -13.63
N LYS A 15 26.18 20.92 -12.66
CA LYS A 15 27.15 20.24 -11.81
C LYS A 15 26.48 19.85 -10.49
N CYS A 16 26.37 18.55 -10.22
CA CYS A 16 25.81 18.03 -8.98
C CYS A 16 26.82 17.08 -8.32
N GLY A 17 27.41 17.51 -7.20
CA GLY A 17 28.56 16.84 -6.60
C GLY A 17 29.71 16.72 -7.60
N ASP A 18 30.19 15.49 -7.81
CA ASP A 18 31.25 15.15 -8.76
C ASP A 18 30.73 14.82 -10.17
N THR A 19 29.42 14.92 -10.41
CA THR A 19 28.79 14.59 -11.69
C THR A 19 28.39 15.86 -12.44
N GLU A 20 28.62 15.87 -13.75
CA GLU A 20 28.21 16.95 -14.65
C GLU A 20 27.23 16.41 -15.70
N PHE A 21 26.10 17.09 -15.84
CA PHE A 21 25.04 16.74 -16.79
C PHE A 21 24.93 17.82 -17.86
N LEU A 22 25.16 17.46 -19.12
CA LEU A 22 24.88 18.33 -20.26
C LEU A 22 23.40 18.14 -20.68
N VAL A 23 22.62 19.21 -20.60
CA VAL A 23 21.17 19.19 -20.77
C VAL A 23 20.68 20.36 -21.62
N SER A 24 19.45 20.24 -22.09
CA SER A 24 18.71 21.31 -22.74
C SER A 24 17.91 22.04 -21.66
N SER A 25 18.29 23.28 -21.40
CA SER A 25 17.59 24.23 -20.54
C SER A 25 16.11 24.33 -20.90
N LYS A 26 15.80 24.24 -22.20
CA LYS A 26 14.43 24.23 -22.73
C LYS A 26 13.67 22.96 -22.34
N ALA A 27 14.27 21.78 -22.51
CA ALA A 27 13.63 20.52 -22.12
C ALA A 27 13.35 20.50 -20.60
N VAL A 28 14.33 20.93 -19.79
CA VAL A 28 14.19 21.04 -18.34
C VAL A 28 13.10 22.04 -17.95
N SER A 29 13.07 23.23 -18.57
CA SER A 29 12.04 24.25 -18.28
C SER A 29 10.63 23.79 -18.67
N LEU A 30 10.49 22.99 -19.74
CA LEU A 30 9.21 22.41 -20.14
C LEU A 30 8.74 21.34 -19.14
N ALA A 31 9.67 20.53 -18.63
CA ALA A 31 9.37 19.49 -17.65
C ALA A 31 9.09 20.04 -16.24
N ALA A 32 9.81 21.11 -15.87
CA ALA A 32 9.75 21.78 -14.58
C ALA A 32 9.79 23.30 -14.78
N PRO A 33 8.63 23.98 -14.91
CA PRO A 33 8.58 25.42 -15.19
C PRO A 33 9.30 26.30 -14.16
N GLN A 34 9.41 25.84 -12.92
CA GLN A 34 10.15 26.49 -11.83
C GLN A 34 11.68 26.51 -12.06
N LEU A 35 12.17 25.67 -12.98
CA LEU A 35 13.58 25.53 -13.36
C LEU A 35 13.83 26.19 -14.71
N SER A 36 13.70 27.51 -14.76
CA SER A 36 14.02 28.32 -15.94
C SER A 36 15.22 29.24 -15.71
N GLY A 37 16.03 29.43 -16.75
CA GLY A 37 17.23 30.25 -16.73
C GLY A 37 18.22 29.82 -15.63
N ASP A 38 18.67 30.79 -14.82
CA ASP A 38 19.64 30.57 -13.74
C ASP A 38 19.13 29.63 -12.63
N SER A 39 17.82 29.37 -12.56
CA SER A 39 17.23 28.48 -11.55
C SER A 39 17.58 27.02 -11.78
N ILE A 40 18.04 26.64 -12.98
CA ILE A 40 18.50 25.28 -13.29
C ILE A 40 19.69 24.88 -12.39
N GLN A 41 20.51 25.85 -11.96
CA GLN A 41 21.61 25.59 -11.02
C GLN A 41 21.13 25.09 -9.65
N ARG A 42 19.85 25.26 -9.29
CA ARG A 42 19.30 24.74 -8.02
C ARG A 42 19.30 23.21 -7.99
N LEU A 43 19.22 22.57 -9.15
CA LEU A 43 19.36 21.11 -9.27
C LEU A 43 20.73 20.63 -8.76
N ALA A 44 21.78 21.46 -8.75
CA ALA A 44 23.10 21.10 -8.23
C ALA A 44 23.11 20.62 -6.76
N SER A 45 22.07 20.95 -6.01
CA SER A 45 21.92 20.60 -4.60
C SER A 45 21.18 19.27 -4.34
N GLU A 46 20.62 18.65 -5.38
CA GLU A 46 19.85 17.41 -5.25
C GLU A 46 20.74 16.17 -5.30
N ASN A 47 20.16 14.99 -5.09
CA ASN A 47 20.86 13.73 -5.30
C ASN A 47 21.19 13.52 -6.81
N PRO A 48 22.43 13.18 -7.18
CA PRO A 48 22.83 12.98 -8.59
C PRO A 48 21.98 11.94 -9.34
N ARG A 49 21.59 10.84 -8.69
CA ARG A 49 20.76 9.78 -9.27
C ARG A 49 19.34 10.27 -9.55
N THR A 50 18.75 10.99 -8.60
CA THR A 50 17.41 11.59 -8.76
C THR A 50 17.38 12.58 -9.92
N ILE A 51 18.40 13.43 -10.03
CA ILE A 51 18.57 14.36 -11.17
C ILE A 51 18.71 13.57 -12.47
N GLN A 52 19.55 12.54 -12.50
CA GLN A 52 19.77 11.73 -13.69
C GLN A 52 18.45 11.13 -14.21
N ILE A 53 17.62 10.58 -13.33
CA ILE A 53 16.30 10.04 -13.67
C ILE A 53 15.41 11.15 -14.25
N PHE A 54 15.27 12.27 -13.56
CA PHE A 54 14.45 13.40 -14.00
C PHE A 54 14.89 13.96 -15.36
N LEU A 55 16.20 14.11 -15.58
CA LEU A 55 16.76 14.63 -16.82
C LEU A 55 16.55 13.66 -17.98
N ASN A 56 16.72 12.36 -17.77
CA ASN A 56 16.47 11.34 -18.78
C ASN A 56 15.00 11.39 -19.27
N ILE A 57 14.06 11.53 -18.32
CA ILE A 57 12.63 11.69 -18.62
C ILE A 57 12.36 12.99 -19.38
N SER A 58 12.90 14.11 -18.89
CA SER A 58 12.69 15.45 -19.48
C SER A 58 13.18 15.53 -20.92
N HIS A 59 14.22 14.78 -21.26
CA HIS A 59 14.83 14.76 -22.59
C HIS A 59 14.18 13.78 -23.58
N HIS A 60 13.08 13.10 -23.20
CA HIS A 60 12.43 12.07 -24.02
C HIS A 60 13.40 10.98 -24.52
N ARG A 61 14.52 10.74 -23.81
CA ARG A 61 15.42 9.63 -24.13
C ARG A 61 14.79 8.35 -23.58
N SER A 62 14.60 7.39 -24.48
CA SER A 62 13.79 6.18 -24.39
C SER A 62 13.79 5.46 -23.04
N ASN A 63 12.64 4.85 -22.73
CA ASN A 63 12.34 3.92 -21.63
C ASN A 63 13.39 2.82 -21.35
N ASP A 64 14.37 2.63 -22.22
CA ASP A 64 15.27 1.48 -22.25
C ASP A 64 16.28 1.43 -21.09
N ASN A 65 16.43 2.51 -20.31
CA ASN A 65 17.38 2.58 -19.19
C ASN A 65 16.78 3.00 -17.82
N LEU A 66 15.45 3.14 -17.72
CA LEU A 66 14.77 3.52 -16.46
C LEU A 66 14.18 2.31 -15.72
N SER A 67 14.59 1.10 -16.09
CA SER A 67 13.98 -0.16 -15.64
C SER A 67 14.23 -0.53 -14.18
N GLU A 68 15.01 0.25 -13.42
CA GLU A 68 15.35 -0.04 -12.02
C GLU A 68 15.21 1.19 -11.12
N VAL A 69 14.03 1.82 -11.12
CA VAL A 69 13.66 2.78 -10.07
C VAL A 69 13.20 2.01 -8.84
N ASP A 70 13.99 2.07 -7.78
CA ASP A 70 13.67 1.46 -6.49
C ASP A 70 12.83 2.40 -5.59
N SER A 71 12.55 1.97 -4.36
CA SER A 71 11.73 2.72 -3.41
C SER A 71 12.45 3.98 -2.89
N ASP A 72 13.79 3.95 -2.77
CA ASP A 72 14.60 5.10 -2.33
C ASP A 72 14.67 6.18 -3.43
N ASP A 73 14.77 5.75 -4.69
CA ASP A 73 14.64 6.63 -5.85
C ASP A 73 13.27 7.30 -5.87
N MET A 74 12.20 6.53 -5.67
CA MET A 74 10.83 7.08 -5.60
C MET A 74 10.66 8.12 -4.50
N LEU A 75 11.21 7.86 -3.31
CA LEU A 75 11.18 8.83 -2.20
C LEU A 75 11.90 10.12 -2.59
N SER A 76 13.11 10.01 -3.14
CA SER A 76 13.91 11.18 -3.55
C SER A 76 13.23 11.96 -4.69
N LEU A 77 12.60 11.26 -5.63
CA LEU A 77 11.82 11.88 -6.71
C LEU A 77 10.58 12.59 -6.16
N ALA A 78 9.93 12.04 -5.13
CA ALA A 78 8.77 12.66 -4.50
C ALA A 78 9.07 14.07 -3.99
N ASP A 79 10.26 14.27 -3.40
CA ASP A 79 10.73 15.58 -2.92
C ASP A 79 11.08 16.52 -4.08
N LEU A 80 11.74 15.99 -5.13
CA LEU A 80 12.03 16.75 -6.35
C LEU A 80 10.75 17.25 -7.03
N ILE A 81 9.75 16.38 -7.18
CA ILE A 81 8.45 16.66 -7.81
C ILE A 81 7.73 17.80 -7.11
N GLU A 82 7.76 17.82 -5.78
CA GLU A 82 7.10 18.87 -5.02
C GLU A 82 7.90 20.17 -5.01
N LYS A 83 9.24 20.08 -4.91
CA LYS A 83 10.12 21.25 -4.90
C LYS A 83 10.07 22.02 -6.23
N TYR A 84 9.97 21.32 -7.35
CA TYR A 84 10.04 21.91 -8.70
C TYR A 84 8.75 21.78 -9.52
N GLU A 85 7.69 21.26 -8.92
CA GLU A 85 6.35 21.11 -9.51
C GLU A 85 6.32 20.36 -10.85
N CYS A 86 7.21 19.37 -11.02
CA CYS A 86 7.43 18.67 -12.30
C CYS A 86 6.57 17.41 -12.51
N ARG A 87 5.42 17.32 -11.85
CA ARG A 87 4.55 16.13 -11.86
C ARG A 87 4.12 15.73 -13.28
N SER A 88 3.76 16.68 -14.13
CA SER A 88 3.24 16.41 -15.47
C SER A 88 4.26 15.68 -16.35
N ALA A 89 5.55 16.01 -16.20
CA ALA A 89 6.63 15.36 -16.94
C ALA A 89 6.83 13.90 -16.51
N MET A 90 6.53 13.58 -15.25
CA MET A 90 6.82 12.27 -14.66
C MET A 90 5.63 11.31 -14.64
N MET A 91 4.42 11.76 -14.97
CA MET A 91 3.19 11.01 -14.78
C MET A 91 3.19 9.63 -15.43
N ALA A 92 3.59 9.53 -16.70
CA ALA A 92 3.58 8.26 -17.43
C ALA A 92 4.52 7.22 -16.79
N HIS A 93 5.70 7.65 -16.34
CA HIS A 93 6.66 6.78 -15.67
C HIS A 93 6.23 6.42 -14.26
N ALA A 94 5.67 7.37 -13.52
CA ALA A 94 5.18 7.12 -12.17
C ALA A 94 4.11 6.03 -12.14
N GLN A 95 3.18 6.05 -13.10
CA GLN A 95 2.17 5.00 -13.24
C GLN A 95 2.82 3.64 -13.49
N GLN A 96 3.83 3.56 -14.36
CA GLN A 96 4.54 2.31 -14.61
C GLN A 96 5.33 1.80 -13.41
N TRP A 97 6.02 2.68 -12.69
CA TRP A 97 6.83 2.26 -11.55
C TRP A 97 5.99 1.86 -10.33
N LEU A 98 4.75 2.35 -10.22
CA LEU A 98 3.81 1.95 -9.18
C LEU A 98 3.12 0.61 -9.47
N LEU A 99 3.24 0.08 -10.70
CA LEU A 99 2.83 -1.30 -11.03
C LEU A 99 3.88 -2.29 -10.51
N LYS A 100 3.98 -2.41 -9.19
CA LYS A 100 4.83 -3.40 -8.51
C LYS A 100 3.99 -4.40 -7.75
N ASP A 101 4.54 -5.59 -7.59
CA ASP A 101 3.99 -6.56 -6.66
C ASP A 101 4.20 -6.06 -5.23
N LEU A 102 3.14 -5.51 -4.64
CA LEU A 102 3.19 -4.88 -3.32
C LEU A 102 3.39 -5.89 -2.19
N GLU A 103 3.01 -7.16 -2.39
CA GLU A 103 3.14 -8.20 -1.36
C GLU A 103 4.60 -8.59 -1.09
N ALA A 104 5.48 -8.35 -2.07
CA ALA A 104 6.91 -8.64 -1.96
C ALA A 104 7.72 -7.52 -1.27
N LEU A 105 7.08 -6.38 -0.96
CA LEU A 105 7.77 -5.20 -0.47
C LEU A 105 7.79 -5.12 1.06
N SER A 106 8.83 -4.51 1.61
CA SER A 106 8.87 -4.18 3.03
C SER A 106 7.89 -3.04 3.36
N VAL A 107 7.48 -2.93 4.62
CA VAL A 107 6.64 -1.81 5.09
C VAL A 107 7.30 -0.46 4.83
N GLU A 108 8.63 -0.39 4.93
CA GLU A 108 9.40 0.82 4.62
C GLU A 108 9.34 1.17 3.12
N ASP A 109 9.43 0.17 2.25
CA ASP A 109 9.32 0.37 0.80
C ASP A 109 7.90 0.81 0.41
N LEU A 110 6.87 0.20 1.00
CA LEU A 110 5.48 0.61 0.83
C LEU A 110 5.29 2.07 1.26
N TRP A 111 5.90 2.49 2.37
CA TRP A 111 5.84 3.89 2.82
C TRP A 111 6.46 4.87 1.82
N LYS A 112 7.66 4.55 1.32
CA LYS A 112 8.34 5.36 0.30
C LYS A 112 7.51 5.46 -0.98
N MET A 113 6.89 4.35 -1.39
CA MET A 113 5.97 4.32 -2.53
C MET A 113 4.70 5.15 -2.29
N LEU A 114 4.12 5.10 -1.09
CA LEU A 114 2.96 5.92 -0.73
C LEU A 114 3.29 7.41 -0.82
N ARG A 115 4.48 7.80 -0.33
CA ARG A 115 5.00 9.16 -0.42
C ARG A 115 5.11 9.63 -1.86
N PHE A 116 5.63 8.79 -2.74
CA PHE A 116 5.71 9.07 -4.15
C PHE A 116 4.34 9.16 -4.83
N ALA A 117 3.43 8.21 -4.58
CA ALA A 117 2.07 8.22 -5.10
C ALA A 117 1.29 9.48 -4.68
N HIS A 118 1.48 9.92 -3.43
CA HIS A 118 0.92 11.17 -2.91
C HIS A 118 1.48 12.40 -3.64
N SER A 119 2.81 12.52 -3.78
CA SER A 119 3.43 13.60 -4.56
C SER A 119 2.95 13.62 -6.01
N MET A 120 2.64 12.45 -6.59
CA MET A 120 2.11 12.30 -7.93
C MET A 120 0.58 12.46 -8.04
N LYS A 121 -0.15 12.52 -6.92
CA LYS A 121 -1.62 12.53 -6.86
C LYS A 121 -2.27 11.35 -7.61
N ILE A 122 -1.65 10.17 -7.56
CA ILE A 122 -2.19 8.93 -8.13
C ILE A 122 -2.98 8.22 -7.02
N LYS A 123 -4.29 8.43 -7.01
CA LYS A 123 -5.17 7.98 -5.91
C LYS A 123 -5.24 6.46 -5.83
N GLU A 124 -5.42 5.81 -6.97
CA GLU A 124 -5.64 4.36 -7.07
C GLU A 124 -4.45 3.61 -6.46
N SER A 125 -3.22 3.94 -6.89
CA SER A 125 -2.00 3.34 -6.32
C SER A 125 -1.80 3.70 -4.85
N ALA A 126 -2.13 4.92 -4.43
CA ALA A 126 -2.03 5.30 -3.02
C ALA A 126 -2.96 4.44 -2.14
N ILE A 127 -4.19 4.18 -2.60
CA ILE A 127 -5.15 3.32 -1.90
C ILE A 127 -4.62 1.89 -1.78
N GLU A 128 -4.15 1.29 -2.87
CA GLU A 128 -3.59 -0.06 -2.87
C GLU A 128 -2.41 -0.19 -1.90
N ILE A 129 -1.52 0.81 -1.86
CA ILE A 129 -0.38 0.84 -0.94
C ILE A 129 -0.85 1.00 0.52
N CYS A 130 -1.82 1.87 0.78
CA CYS A 130 -2.41 2.03 2.11
C CYS A 130 -3.00 0.72 2.63
N GLN A 131 -3.70 -0.04 1.79
CA GLN A 131 -4.23 -1.35 2.17
C GLN A 131 -3.11 -2.30 2.59
N GLN A 132 -2.04 -2.35 1.81
CA GLN A 132 -0.91 -3.25 2.08
C GLN A 132 -0.21 -2.88 3.38
N LEU A 133 -0.02 -1.57 3.63
CA LEU A 133 0.52 -1.07 4.90
C LEU A 133 -0.35 -1.48 6.09
N VAL A 134 -1.66 -1.25 6.00
CA VAL A 134 -2.60 -1.55 7.09
C VAL A 134 -2.74 -3.07 7.33
N ALA A 135 -2.65 -3.87 6.26
CA ALA A 135 -2.76 -5.32 6.34
C ALA A 135 -1.53 -5.99 6.98
N HIS A 136 -0.32 -5.45 6.73
CA HIS A 136 0.97 -6.07 7.10
C HIS A 136 1.69 -5.41 8.27
N HIS A 137 1.31 -4.20 8.67
CA HIS A 137 1.96 -3.54 9.81
C HIS A 137 1.25 -3.88 11.13
N SER A 138 2.04 -4.18 12.15
CA SER A 138 1.57 -4.31 13.53
C SER A 138 2.00 -3.08 14.34
N GLY A 139 1.04 -2.43 15.00
CA GLY A 139 1.28 -1.21 15.78
C GLY A 139 0.79 0.04 15.08
N ALA A 140 0.82 1.15 15.81
CA ALA A 140 0.24 2.41 15.36
C ALA A 140 1.23 3.19 14.46
N LEU A 141 0.79 3.49 13.24
CA LEU A 141 1.55 4.16 12.20
C LEU A 141 1.90 5.61 12.57
N HIS A 142 1.03 6.35 13.28
CA HIS A 142 1.35 7.70 13.77
C HIS A 142 2.53 7.76 14.75
N SER A 143 2.90 6.64 15.34
CA SER A 143 4.01 6.53 16.31
C SER A 143 5.23 5.81 15.73
N TRP A 144 5.17 5.39 14.47
CA TRP A 144 6.24 4.66 13.82
C TRP A 144 7.40 5.60 13.48
N ALA A 145 8.54 5.41 14.14
CA ALA A 145 9.72 6.28 14.01
C ALA A 145 10.14 6.49 12.55
N PHE A 146 10.20 5.43 11.75
CA PHE A 146 10.57 5.54 10.34
C PHE A 146 9.62 6.45 9.57
N ALA A 147 8.30 6.27 9.69
CA ALA A 147 7.34 7.14 9.01
C ALA A 147 7.46 8.59 9.47
N ILE A 148 7.63 8.84 10.77
CA ILE A 148 7.80 10.19 11.33
C ILE A 148 9.06 10.86 10.80
N ASP A 149 10.19 10.16 10.85
CA ASP A 149 11.50 10.67 10.43
C ASP A 149 11.52 10.91 8.91
N ASN A 150 10.67 10.20 8.16
CA ASN A 150 10.55 10.30 6.71
C ASN A 150 9.19 10.86 6.25
N LEU A 151 8.52 11.66 7.10
CA LEU A 151 7.23 12.29 6.75
C LEU A 151 7.38 13.23 5.55
N GLY A 152 8.52 13.91 5.42
CA GLY A 152 8.73 14.93 4.40
C GLY A 152 7.62 16.00 4.43
N SER A 153 6.97 16.23 3.29
CA SER A 153 5.79 17.12 3.19
C SER A 153 4.45 16.42 3.40
N MET A 154 4.45 15.11 3.64
CA MET A 154 3.22 14.34 3.78
C MET A 154 2.39 14.87 4.98
N PRO A 155 1.09 15.14 4.80
CA PRO A 155 0.23 15.55 5.89
C PRO A 155 0.20 14.50 7.01
N ARG A 156 0.34 14.94 8.28
CA ARG A 156 0.26 14.04 9.45
C ARG A 156 -1.11 13.38 9.58
N GLU A 157 -2.12 14.00 9.00
CA GLU A 157 -3.49 13.50 8.91
C GLU A 157 -3.52 12.12 8.25
N ILE A 158 -2.69 11.88 7.23
CA ILE A 158 -2.62 10.58 6.53
C ILE A 158 -2.22 9.46 7.50
N LEU A 159 -1.25 9.70 8.39
CA LEU A 159 -0.86 8.70 9.40
C LEU A 159 -2.01 8.37 10.37
N ARG A 160 -2.73 9.40 10.82
CA ARG A 160 -3.86 9.22 11.72
C ARG A 160 -5.01 8.48 11.02
N ASP A 161 -5.25 8.78 9.77
CA ASP A 161 -6.30 8.15 8.97
C ASP A 161 -5.94 6.67 8.72
N LEU A 162 -4.67 6.35 8.45
CA LEU A 162 -4.19 4.96 8.38
C LEU A 162 -4.37 4.20 9.71
N ASP A 163 -4.16 4.85 10.85
CA ASP A 163 -4.43 4.23 12.16
C ASP A 163 -5.92 3.99 12.43
N GLU A 164 -6.80 4.85 11.94
CA GLU A 164 -8.25 4.60 11.99
C GLU A 164 -8.60 3.39 11.14
N LEU A 165 -8.08 3.31 9.92
CA LEU A 165 -8.32 2.18 9.02
C LEU A 165 -7.78 0.88 9.61
N GLN A 166 -6.62 0.90 10.27
CA GLN A 166 -6.08 -0.27 10.96
C GLN A 166 -6.95 -0.72 12.13
N ARG A 167 -7.52 0.24 12.89
CA ARG A 167 -8.48 -0.08 13.96
C ARG A 167 -9.78 -0.66 13.39
N SER A 168 -10.30 -0.07 12.32
CA SER A 168 -11.47 -0.57 11.60
C SER A 168 -11.24 -1.99 11.06
N LEU A 169 -10.08 -2.24 10.44
CA LEU A 169 -9.68 -3.56 9.97
C LEU A 169 -9.63 -4.57 11.11
N LYS A 170 -9.00 -4.21 12.23
CA LYS A 170 -8.87 -5.11 13.38
C LYS A 170 -10.23 -5.48 13.98
N LEU A 171 -11.15 -4.52 14.04
CA LEU A 171 -12.51 -4.75 14.52
C LEU A 171 -13.27 -5.70 13.59
N THR A 172 -13.32 -5.38 12.30
CA THR A 172 -14.02 -6.20 11.29
C THR A 172 -13.40 -7.59 11.15
N THR A 173 -12.08 -7.71 11.26
CA THR A 173 -11.37 -9.01 11.33
C THR A 173 -11.81 -9.84 12.54
N THR A 174 -11.97 -9.20 13.71
CA THR A 174 -12.45 -9.88 14.92
C THR A 174 -13.87 -10.40 14.73
N GLU A 175 -14.75 -9.58 14.13
CA GLU A 175 -16.12 -9.98 13.80
C GLU A 175 -16.17 -11.13 12.79
N ALA A 176 -15.33 -11.07 11.75
CA ALA A 176 -15.20 -12.11 10.74
C ALA A 176 -14.75 -13.45 11.36
N VAL A 177 -13.73 -13.43 12.22
CA VAL A 177 -13.24 -14.62 12.91
C VAL A 177 -14.29 -15.24 13.84
N LEU A 178 -15.16 -14.43 14.43
CA LEU A 178 -16.24 -14.93 15.30
C LEU A 178 -17.53 -15.25 14.53
N SER A 179 -17.61 -14.97 13.24
CA SER A 179 -18.87 -15.04 12.47
C SER A 179 -19.49 -16.44 12.46
N VAL A 180 -18.66 -17.48 12.29
CA VAL A 180 -19.12 -18.88 12.28
C VAL A 180 -19.76 -19.26 13.63
N ALA A 181 -19.14 -18.84 14.73
CA ALA A 181 -19.68 -19.08 16.07
C ALA A 181 -20.96 -18.26 16.30
N ALA A 182 -20.99 -17.01 15.86
CA ALA A 182 -22.15 -16.13 15.97
C ALA A 182 -23.38 -16.66 15.21
N LEU A 183 -23.20 -17.17 13.99
CA LEU A 183 -24.28 -17.76 13.19
C LEU A 183 -24.97 -18.93 13.90
N LEU A 184 -24.21 -19.72 14.65
CA LEU A 184 -24.71 -20.90 15.34
C LEU A 184 -25.04 -20.66 16.81
N ALA A 185 -24.76 -19.47 17.35
CA ALA A 185 -24.90 -19.18 18.78
C ALA A 185 -26.35 -19.26 19.28
N GLU A 186 -27.31 -18.90 18.43
CA GLU A 186 -28.75 -18.99 18.73
C GLU A 186 -29.27 -20.45 18.69
N CYS A 187 -28.47 -21.39 18.18
CA CYS A 187 -28.84 -22.80 18.13
C CYS A 187 -28.50 -23.50 19.45
N GLU A 188 -29.53 -23.83 20.23
CA GLU A 188 -29.37 -24.56 21.50
C GLU A 188 -29.08 -26.07 21.34
N CYS A 189 -29.00 -26.57 20.10
CA CYS A 189 -28.80 -28.00 19.88
C CYS A 189 -27.35 -28.42 20.14
N GLN A 190 -27.18 -29.64 20.66
CA GLN A 190 -25.86 -30.19 20.99
C GLN A 190 -24.90 -30.22 19.78
N HIS A 191 -25.41 -30.44 18.57
CA HIS A 191 -24.62 -30.44 17.34
C HIS A 191 -23.97 -29.07 17.05
N ALA A 192 -24.73 -27.98 17.20
CA ALA A 192 -24.23 -26.62 17.04
C ALA A 192 -23.14 -26.32 18.07
N GLN A 193 -23.39 -26.65 19.34
CA GLN A 193 -22.43 -26.41 20.43
C GLN A 193 -21.11 -27.19 20.23
N ILE A 194 -21.18 -28.44 19.78
CA ILE A 194 -19.97 -29.24 19.45
C ILE A 194 -19.22 -28.62 18.27
N PHE A 195 -19.92 -28.18 17.23
CA PHE A 195 -19.29 -27.58 16.06
C PHE A 195 -18.60 -26.25 16.41
N ILE A 196 -19.28 -25.37 17.15
CA ILE A 196 -18.71 -24.13 17.68
C ILE A 196 -17.46 -24.45 18.52
N GLY A 197 -17.56 -25.40 19.46
CA GLY A 197 -16.43 -25.78 20.30
C GLY A 197 -15.21 -26.25 19.51
N SER A 198 -15.42 -27.08 18.49
CA SER A 198 -14.36 -27.55 17.58
C SER A 198 -13.73 -26.40 16.78
N TYR A 199 -14.56 -25.48 16.28
CA TYR A 199 -14.11 -24.29 15.56
C TYR A 199 -13.25 -23.38 16.45
N ILE A 200 -13.76 -23.01 17.64
CA ILE A 200 -13.04 -22.18 18.62
C ILE A 200 -11.71 -22.85 19.04
N GLN A 201 -11.69 -24.17 19.25
CA GLN A 201 -10.46 -24.89 19.55
C GLN A 201 -9.45 -24.80 18.38
N SER A 202 -9.93 -24.88 17.14
CA SER A 202 -9.08 -24.76 15.95
C SER A 202 -8.50 -23.36 15.81
N LEU A 203 -9.30 -22.31 16.03
CA LEU A 203 -8.82 -20.92 16.08
C LEU A 203 -7.76 -20.74 17.16
N GLY A 204 -7.97 -21.32 18.34
CA GLY A 204 -7.01 -21.27 19.46
C GLY A 204 -5.67 -21.93 19.11
N LYS A 205 -5.70 -23.10 18.45
CA LYS A 205 -4.50 -23.82 17.98
C LYS A 205 -3.69 -23.03 16.95
N LEU A 206 -4.38 -22.32 16.06
CA LEU A 206 -3.76 -21.45 15.05
C LEU A 206 -3.37 -20.07 15.60
N GLY A 207 -3.67 -19.81 16.87
CA GLY A 207 -3.36 -18.54 17.52
C GLY A 207 -4.14 -17.35 16.97
N ILE A 208 -5.26 -17.60 16.28
CA ILE A 208 -6.15 -16.58 15.68
C ILE A 208 -7.45 -16.41 16.46
N LEU A 209 -7.58 -17.00 17.65
CA LEU A 209 -8.75 -16.81 18.51
C LEU A 209 -8.76 -15.38 19.10
N PRO A 210 -9.79 -14.56 18.84
CA PRO A 210 -9.86 -13.20 19.38
C PRO A 210 -9.87 -13.16 20.91
N GLY A 211 -9.32 -12.09 21.48
CA GLY A 211 -9.15 -11.96 22.93
C GLY A 211 -7.88 -12.62 23.49
N THR A 212 -7.14 -13.40 22.70
CA THR A 212 -5.88 -14.03 23.14
C THR A 212 -4.66 -13.15 22.85
N VAL A 213 -3.58 -13.28 23.62
CA VAL A 213 -2.32 -12.54 23.38
C VAL A 213 -1.77 -12.83 21.98
N SER A 214 -1.82 -14.09 21.55
CA SER A 214 -1.39 -14.52 20.21
C SER A 214 -2.14 -13.79 19.10
N PHE A 215 -3.46 -13.60 19.24
CA PHE A 215 -4.25 -12.86 18.25
C PHE A 215 -3.87 -11.37 18.22
N HIS A 216 -3.66 -10.75 19.40
CA HIS A 216 -3.33 -9.32 19.46
C HIS A 216 -1.99 -8.97 18.81
N SER A 217 -1.05 -9.92 18.76
CA SER A 217 0.24 -9.75 18.09
C SER A 217 0.22 -10.01 16.58
N LYS A 218 -0.90 -10.50 16.02
CA LYS A 218 -1.00 -10.82 14.59
C LYS A 218 -1.48 -9.62 13.79
N THR A 219 -0.94 -9.50 12.58
CA THR A 219 -1.45 -8.61 11.54
C THR A 219 -2.70 -9.20 10.88
N TYR A 220 -3.40 -8.42 10.05
CA TYR A 220 -4.52 -8.97 9.27
C TYR A 220 -4.05 -10.09 8.33
N SER A 221 -2.91 -9.88 7.65
CA SER A 221 -2.33 -10.89 6.75
C SER A 221 -1.99 -12.17 7.51
N ASP A 222 -1.40 -12.07 8.71
CA ASP A 222 -1.15 -13.25 9.56
C ASP A 222 -2.45 -13.99 9.90
N VAL A 223 -3.55 -13.27 10.20
CA VAL A 223 -4.84 -13.91 10.52
C VAL A 223 -5.40 -14.61 9.29
N ARG A 224 -5.37 -13.97 8.12
CA ARG A 224 -5.83 -14.54 6.84
C ARG A 224 -5.07 -15.81 6.48
N ASP A 225 -3.75 -15.76 6.53
CA ASP A 225 -2.89 -16.87 6.14
C ASP A 225 -3.03 -18.07 7.09
N GLN A 226 -3.25 -17.82 8.38
CA GLN A 226 -3.55 -18.87 9.36
C GLN A 226 -4.98 -19.40 9.20
N ALA A 227 -5.96 -18.55 8.88
CA ALA A 227 -7.33 -18.98 8.61
C ALA A 227 -7.40 -19.94 7.41
N ALA A 228 -6.56 -19.75 6.39
CA ALA A 228 -6.44 -20.66 5.25
C ALA A 228 -6.00 -22.08 5.67
N GLN A 229 -5.30 -22.21 6.81
CA GLN A 229 -4.85 -23.49 7.36
C GLN A 229 -5.91 -24.19 8.24
N LEU A 230 -7.10 -23.61 8.39
CA LEU A 230 -8.18 -24.27 9.14
C LEU A 230 -8.54 -25.64 8.53
N PRO A 231 -8.89 -26.62 9.38
CA PRO A 231 -9.45 -27.87 8.90
C PRO A 231 -10.72 -27.63 8.08
N VAL A 232 -10.85 -28.37 6.97
CA VAL A 232 -12.11 -28.43 6.22
C VAL A 232 -13.13 -29.14 7.08
N ALA A 233 -14.00 -28.37 7.72
CA ALA A 233 -15.13 -28.89 8.47
C ALA A 233 -16.41 -28.27 7.93
N ARG A 234 -17.40 -29.14 7.75
CA ARG A 234 -18.71 -28.78 7.23
C ARG A 234 -19.76 -29.07 8.29
N TYR A 235 -20.66 -28.12 8.52
CA TYR A 235 -21.76 -28.32 9.45
C TYR A 235 -22.71 -29.39 8.90
N PRO A 236 -23.01 -30.46 9.67
CA PRO A 236 -23.81 -31.57 9.18
C PRO A 236 -25.26 -31.16 8.93
N ALA A 237 -25.89 -31.77 7.92
CA ALA A 237 -27.31 -31.59 7.68
C ALA A 237 -28.13 -32.17 8.85
N HIS A 238 -28.96 -31.34 9.46
CA HIS A 238 -29.80 -31.71 10.60
C HIS A 238 -31.28 -31.52 10.22
N ALA A 239 -31.96 -32.64 9.94
CA ALA A 239 -33.26 -32.67 9.25
C ALA A 239 -34.45 -32.09 10.05
N SER A 240 -34.28 -31.75 11.32
CA SER A 240 -35.42 -31.35 12.19
C SER A 240 -35.05 -30.46 13.39
N GLY A 241 -33.98 -29.66 13.31
CA GLY A 241 -33.57 -28.78 14.41
C GLY A 241 -33.53 -27.29 14.05
N CYS A 242 -33.33 -26.47 15.09
CA CYS A 242 -33.15 -25.02 15.03
C CYS A 242 -31.99 -24.56 14.11
N CYS A 243 -31.07 -25.46 13.77
CA CYS A 243 -29.88 -25.20 12.96
C CYS A 243 -29.97 -25.69 11.51
N SER A 244 -31.15 -26.09 11.02
CA SER A 244 -31.31 -26.69 9.68
C SER A 244 -30.94 -25.73 8.54
N THR A 245 -31.09 -24.42 8.76
CA THR A 245 -30.72 -23.33 7.84
C THR A 245 -29.21 -23.23 7.58
N TYR A 246 -28.38 -23.72 8.51
CA TYR A 246 -26.92 -23.71 8.40
C TYR A 246 -26.35 -25.05 7.92
N ALA A 247 -27.22 -25.97 7.48
CA ALA A 247 -26.77 -27.22 6.88
C ALA A 247 -25.76 -26.93 5.77
N TRP A 248 -24.66 -27.67 5.78
CA TRP A 248 -23.56 -27.55 4.81
C TRP A 248 -22.69 -26.30 4.92
N LEU A 249 -22.81 -25.50 5.99
CA LEU A 249 -21.90 -24.38 6.24
C LEU A 249 -20.44 -24.88 6.29
N GLU A 250 -19.60 -24.34 5.40
CA GLU A 250 -18.16 -24.62 5.35
C GLU A 250 -17.42 -23.55 6.13
N GLN A 251 -16.94 -23.88 7.33
CA GLN A 251 -16.39 -22.87 8.25
C GLN A 251 -15.21 -22.09 7.67
N ARG A 252 -14.34 -22.77 6.91
CA ARG A 252 -13.12 -22.17 6.36
C ARG A 252 -13.45 -21.23 5.21
N GLU A 253 -14.26 -21.69 4.27
CA GLU A 253 -14.67 -20.87 3.12
C GLU A 253 -15.47 -19.66 3.57
N HIS A 254 -16.38 -19.85 4.54
CA HIS A 254 -17.12 -18.75 5.14
C HIS A 254 -16.21 -17.72 5.80
N LEU A 255 -15.23 -18.16 6.60
CA LEU A 255 -14.27 -17.24 7.24
C LEU A 255 -13.43 -16.51 6.20
N LEU A 256 -12.86 -17.21 5.22
CA LEU A 256 -12.02 -16.59 4.20
C LEU A 256 -12.80 -15.54 3.39
N GLY A 257 -14.03 -15.85 2.97
CA GLY A 257 -14.89 -14.86 2.31
C GLY A 257 -15.20 -13.65 3.20
N LYS A 258 -15.42 -13.86 4.51
CA LYS A 258 -15.62 -12.76 5.46
C LYS A 258 -14.38 -11.90 5.65
N LEU A 259 -13.18 -12.49 5.63
CA LEU A 259 -11.93 -11.74 5.70
C LEU A 259 -11.71 -10.92 4.42
N GLU A 260 -11.95 -11.50 3.24
CA GLU A 260 -11.91 -10.77 1.96
C GLU A 260 -12.87 -9.57 1.96
N ASP A 261 -14.09 -9.72 2.48
CA ASP A 261 -15.04 -8.61 2.66
C ASP A 261 -14.49 -7.50 3.56
N CYS A 262 -13.68 -7.82 4.58
CA CYS A 262 -13.11 -6.81 5.50
C CYS A 262 -12.14 -5.89 4.77
N LEU A 263 -11.25 -6.45 3.95
CA LEU A 263 -10.28 -5.66 3.19
C LEU A 263 -10.96 -4.81 2.11
N ASN A 264 -12.01 -5.35 1.47
CA ASN A 264 -12.79 -4.62 0.47
C ASN A 264 -13.58 -3.45 1.07
N ARG A 265 -14.11 -3.58 2.28
CA ARG A 265 -14.80 -2.47 2.96
C ARG A 265 -13.91 -1.27 3.24
N ILE A 266 -12.63 -1.52 3.54
CA ILE A 266 -11.65 -0.47 3.77
C ILE A 266 -11.37 0.34 2.50
N LEU A 267 -11.50 -0.27 1.31
CA LEU A 267 -11.40 0.46 0.04
C LEU A 267 -12.46 1.54 -0.09
N GLU A 268 -13.69 1.24 0.36
CA GLU A 268 -14.81 2.18 0.27
C GLU A 268 -14.62 3.38 1.21
N GLU A 269 -13.92 3.19 2.33
CA GLU A 269 -13.61 4.28 3.29
C GLU A 269 -12.49 5.21 2.81
N LEU A 270 -11.68 4.77 1.84
CA LEU A 270 -10.53 5.49 1.30
C LEU A 270 -10.83 6.30 0.02
N LEU A 271 -11.97 6.08 -0.63
CA LEU A 271 -12.40 6.71 -1.90
C LEU A 271 -13.28 7.95 -1.68
#